data_AF-A0A1Z9M1X0-F1
#
_entry.id   AF-A0A1Z9M1X0-F1
#
_cell.length_a   1.000
_cell.length_b   1.000
_cell.length_c   1.000
_cell.angle_alpha   90.00
_cell.angle_beta   90.00
_cell.angle_gamma   90.00
#
_symmetry.space_group_name_H-M   'P 1'
#
loop_
_entity.id
_entity.type
_entity.pdbx_description
1 polymer ?
#
loop_
_entity_poly.entity_id
_entity_poly.type
_entity_poly.pdbx_seq_one_letter_code
_entity_poly.pdbx_strand_id
1 'polypeptide(L)'
;MMEDATVIYRISRAPERRIFYIDVGNLPKPKAEAYLKDVMSRYRNKVVYDGSTGEVKDDRNQMSMLEDFWLPRREGGRGTEITTLPAGQNLGEMDDVQYFQEKLYKSLNIPISRLQSDSGFNMGRSAEITRDEIKFTKFIQRLRKRFSLLFQDLLKTQCVLKGIMTAEDWEDMKEDIIFDFNDDNHFFELKDAELLESRINQLNAVTEYVGTYYSIEWVRKNILKQTQEEMSRIDKQIEDEKNSGQVDPEAGRDMGGPEGGFGDPSRGVEQEPDYEDDDEPEDEAA
;
A
#
# COMPACT_ATOMS: atom_id res chain seq x y z
N MET A 1 19.48 2.11 16.21
CA MET A 1 20.94 2.04 15.97
C MET A 1 21.39 2.99 14.87
N MET A 2 20.92 2.89 13.62
CA MET A 2 21.31 3.85 12.57
C MET A 2 20.74 5.24 12.83
N GLU A 3 19.48 5.34 13.26
CA GLU A 3 18.88 6.60 13.71
C GLU A 3 19.69 7.24 14.85
N ASP A 4 20.04 6.45 15.87
CA ASP A 4 20.88 6.92 16.99
C ASP A 4 22.26 7.38 16.51
N ALA A 5 22.89 6.64 15.58
CA ALA A 5 24.18 7.02 15.02
C ALA A 5 24.10 8.32 14.21
N THR A 6 23.04 8.51 13.42
CA THR A 6 22.78 9.76 12.70
C THR A 6 22.54 10.92 13.67
N VAL A 7 21.77 10.70 14.73
CA VAL A 7 21.53 11.71 15.78
C VAL A 7 22.83 12.05 16.51
N ILE A 8 23.64 11.07 16.91
CA ILE A 8 24.95 11.29 17.56
C ILE A 8 25.90 12.01 16.61
N TYR A 9 25.96 11.62 15.34
CA TYR A 9 26.78 12.30 14.34
C TYR A 9 26.35 13.76 14.16
N ARG A 10 25.03 14.01 14.10
CA ARG A 10 24.46 15.36 13.98
C ARG A 10 24.75 16.20 15.22
N ILE A 11 24.52 15.69 16.42
CA ILE A 11 24.76 16.42 17.68
C ILE A 11 26.27 16.68 17.87
N SER A 12 27.12 15.69 17.60
CA SER A 12 28.57 15.80 17.84
C SER A 12 29.30 16.70 16.83
N ARG A 13 28.80 16.83 15.60
CA ARG A 13 29.40 17.63 14.52
C ARG A 13 28.59 18.86 14.11
N ALA A 14 27.44 19.12 14.75
CA ALA A 14 26.68 20.36 14.62
C ALA A 14 27.50 21.60 15.03
N PRO A 15 28.26 21.59 16.14
CA PRO A 15 29.11 22.72 16.47
C PRO A 15 30.43 22.69 15.69
N GLU A 16 30.86 23.85 15.21
CA GLU A 16 32.22 24.05 14.73
C GLU A 16 33.22 23.86 15.87
N ARG A 17 34.32 23.13 15.60
CA ARG A 17 35.39 22.93 16.56
C ARG A 17 36.62 23.72 16.14
N ARG A 18 37.33 24.31 17.09
CA ARG A 18 38.53 25.10 16.81
C ARG A 18 39.74 24.51 17.50
N ILE A 19 40.87 24.54 16.80
CA ILE A 19 42.18 24.21 17.35
C ILE A 19 42.95 25.51 17.50
N PHE A 20 43.25 25.87 18.74
CA PHE A 20 44.09 27.00 19.10
C PHE A 20 45.53 26.52 19.25
N TYR A 21 46.38 26.90 18.30
CA TYR A 21 47.81 26.74 18.45
C TYR A 21 48.34 27.97 19.15
N ILE A 22 48.86 27.81 20.37
CA ILE A 22 49.42 28.92 21.15
C ILE A 22 50.93 28.79 21.16
N ASP A 23 51.61 29.86 20.74
CA ASP A 23 53.05 29.95 20.90
C ASP A 23 53.40 30.20 22.38
N VAL A 24 54.16 29.26 22.97
CA VAL A 24 54.63 29.37 24.35
C VAL A 24 56.09 29.85 24.43
N GLY A 25 56.71 30.19 23.30
CA GLY A 25 58.11 30.61 23.20
C GLY A 25 59.07 29.60 23.83
N ASN A 26 60.18 30.10 24.39
CA ASN A 26 61.18 29.29 25.08
C ASN A 26 60.87 29.06 26.58
N LEU A 27 59.59 29.07 26.98
CA LEU A 27 59.20 28.86 28.37
C LEU A 27 59.46 27.40 28.81
N PRO A 28 59.99 27.16 30.02
CA PRO A 28 60.04 25.82 30.60
C PRO A 28 58.64 25.19 30.65
N LYS A 29 58.54 23.87 30.44
CA LYS A 29 57.27 23.11 30.42
C LYS A 29 56.24 23.53 31.49
N PRO A 30 56.59 23.66 32.79
CA PRO A 30 55.60 24.06 33.80
C PRO A 30 55.07 25.50 33.62
N LYS A 31 55.90 26.43 33.12
CA LYS A 31 55.48 27.81 32.84
C LYS A 31 54.66 27.91 31.56
N ALA A 32 54.98 27.08 30.55
CA ALA A 32 54.21 26.98 29.32
C ALA A 32 52.78 26.46 29.58
N GLU A 33 52.63 25.45 30.44
CA GLU A 33 51.31 24.94 30.85
C GLU A 33 50.51 25.99 31.65
N ALA A 34 51.16 26.77 32.51
CA ALA A 34 50.52 27.86 33.24
C ALA A 34 50.03 28.98 32.30
N TYR A 35 50.87 29.37 31.33
CA TYR A 35 50.49 30.35 30.31
C TYR A 35 49.34 29.85 29.43
N LEU A 36 49.37 28.58 29.02
CA LEU A 36 48.27 27.96 28.26
C LEU A 36 46.95 27.99 29.03
N LYS A 37 46.97 27.69 30.34
CA LYS A 37 45.78 27.75 31.21
C LYS A 37 45.22 29.17 31.35
N ASP A 38 46.08 30.18 31.46
CA ASP A 38 45.66 31.59 31.53
C ASP A 38 44.98 32.04 30.22
N VAL A 39 45.61 31.74 29.08
CA VAL A 39 45.03 32.04 27.76
C VAL A 39 43.72 31.27 27.54
N MET A 40 43.68 29.99 27.92
CA MET A 40 42.45 29.18 27.85
C MET A 40 41.34 29.80 28.69
N SER A 41 41.62 30.30 29.89
CA SER A 41 40.60 30.91 30.74
C SER A 41 40.07 32.24 30.18
N ARG A 42 40.89 32.99 29.44
CA ARG A 42 40.51 34.29 28.86
C ARG A 42 39.68 34.18 27.59
N TYR A 43 39.98 33.19 26.74
CA TYR A 43 39.36 33.03 25.43
C TYR A 43 38.34 31.89 25.35
N ARG A 44 38.04 31.23 26.48
CA ARG A 44 36.94 30.26 26.56
C ARG A 44 35.60 30.98 26.45
N ASN A 45 35.02 30.96 25.26
CA ASN A 45 33.62 31.34 25.08
C ASN A 45 32.74 30.23 25.66
N LYS A 46 31.94 30.57 26.66
CA LYS A 46 31.02 29.63 27.28
C LYS A 46 29.58 30.05 27.05
N VAL A 47 29.06 29.63 25.92
CA VAL A 47 27.66 29.81 25.57
C VAL A 47 26.97 28.48 25.87
N VAL A 48 26.16 28.43 26.93
CA VAL A 48 25.37 27.24 27.27
C VAL A 48 23.93 27.48 26.82
N TYR A 49 23.44 26.58 25.99
CA TYR A 49 22.03 26.53 25.63
C TYR A 49 21.27 25.72 26.68
N ASP A 50 20.32 26.36 27.37
CA ASP A 50 19.43 25.68 28.29
C ASP A 50 18.24 25.10 27.52
N GLY A 51 18.25 23.79 27.29
CA GLY A 51 17.22 23.08 26.53
C GLY A 51 15.82 23.13 27.16
N SER A 52 15.68 23.55 28.41
CA SER A 52 14.40 23.66 29.10
C SER A 52 13.73 25.04 28.94
N THR A 53 14.52 26.11 28.84
CA THR A 53 14.02 27.49 28.77
C THR A 53 14.25 28.16 27.41
N GLY A 54 15.08 27.56 26.54
CA GLY A 54 15.41 28.13 25.22
C GLY A 54 16.29 29.38 25.29
N GLU A 55 16.69 29.80 26.49
CA GLU A 55 17.56 30.95 26.70
C GLU A 55 19.03 30.55 26.64
N VAL A 56 19.83 31.46 26.10
CA VAL A 56 21.29 31.35 26.10
C VAL A 56 21.82 31.97 27.39
N LYS A 57 22.32 31.15 28.31
CA LYS A 57 22.90 31.61 29.59
C LYS A 57 24.42 31.47 29.58
N ASP A 58 25.12 32.55 29.98
CA ASP A 58 26.56 32.55 30.27
C ASP A 58 26.78 31.94 31.67
N ASP A 59 26.57 30.63 31.81
CA ASP A 59 26.96 29.92 33.02
C ASP A 59 28.45 29.57 32.91
N ARG A 60 29.29 30.01 33.85
CA ARG A 60 30.74 29.78 33.81
C ARG A 60 31.19 28.42 34.35
N ASN A 61 30.34 27.62 35.03
CA ASN A 61 30.80 26.46 35.81
C ASN A 61 30.55 25.02 35.24
N GLN A 62 29.55 24.79 34.37
CA GLN A 62 29.33 23.50 33.68
C GLN A 62 30.34 23.15 32.53
N MET A 63 30.58 21.88 32.23
CA MET A 63 31.36 21.47 31.03
C MET A 63 30.49 21.62 29.76
N SER A 64 31.03 22.23 28.69
CA SER A 64 30.34 22.44 27.41
C SER A 64 30.62 21.29 26.43
N MET A 65 29.67 21.01 25.53
CA MET A 65 29.87 20.14 24.36
C MET A 65 30.81 20.75 23.29
N LEU A 66 31.27 21.99 23.48
CA LEU A 66 32.25 22.69 22.64
C LEU A 66 33.67 22.42 23.15
N GLU A 67 34.25 21.28 22.78
CA GLU A 67 35.66 21.01 23.08
C GLU A 67 36.55 21.68 22.03
N ASP A 68 36.90 22.94 22.27
CA ASP A 68 38.01 23.61 21.59
C ASP A 68 39.34 22.99 22.06
N PHE A 69 40.21 22.61 21.12
CA PHE A 69 41.51 22.01 21.42
C PHE A 69 42.58 23.09 21.59
N TRP A 70 43.42 22.97 22.62
CA TRP A 70 44.49 23.91 22.92
C TRP A 70 45.83 23.19 22.87
N LEU A 71 46.69 23.55 21.92
CA LEU A 71 47.97 22.88 21.70
C LEU A 71 49.12 23.89 21.84
N PRO A 72 50.05 23.69 22.79
CA PRO A 72 51.23 24.52 22.89
C PRO A 72 52.20 24.19 21.76
N ARG A 73 52.68 25.21 21.05
CA ARG A 73 53.77 25.09 20.08
C ARG A 73 55.00 25.82 20.60
N ARG A 74 56.18 25.21 20.39
CA ARG A 74 57.49 25.81 20.67
C ARG A 74 58.06 26.30 19.33
N GLU A 75 58.72 27.46 19.37
CA GLU A 75 59.35 28.17 18.25
C GLU A 75 59.55 27.36 16.95
N GLY A 76 58.96 27.87 15.86
CA GLY A 76 59.04 27.29 14.51
C GLY A 76 58.40 28.15 13.41
N GLY A 77 58.41 29.48 13.56
CA GLY A 77 58.04 30.43 12.50
C GLY A 77 56.55 30.58 12.16
N ARG A 78 55.67 29.73 12.70
CA ARG A 78 54.21 29.93 12.63
C ARG A 78 53.71 30.36 14.01
N GLY A 79 53.28 31.62 14.13
CA GLY A 79 52.75 32.18 15.37
C GLY A 79 51.44 31.54 15.80
N THR A 80 50.75 32.17 16.75
CA THR A 80 49.43 31.71 17.22
C THR A 80 48.43 31.68 16.06
N GLU A 81 47.94 30.49 15.72
CA GLU A 81 46.97 30.30 14.64
C GLU A 81 45.73 29.56 15.16
N ILE A 82 44.57 29.93 14.63
CA ILE A 82 43.29 29.27 14.92
C ILE A 82 42.92 28.49 13.66
N THR A 83 42.89 27.16 13.77
CA THR A 83 42.39 26.30 12.70
C THR A 83 40.98 25.87 13.06
N THR A 84 40.00 26.20 12.20
CA THR A 84 38.65 25.66 12.30
C THR A 84 38.63 24.25 11.71
N LEU A 85 38.03 23.31 12.42
CA LEU A 85 37.67 22.01 11.87
C LEU A 85 36.30 22.18 11.20
N PRO A 86 36.13 21.72 9.96
CA PRO A 86 34.85 21.84 9.26
C PRO A 86 33.76 21.12 10.06
N ALA A 87 32.60 21.77 10.20
CA ALA A 87 31.41 21.12 10.70
C ALA A 87 31.02 19.93 9.80
N GLY A 88 30.18 19.02 10.31
CA GLY A 88 29.70 17.90 9.51
C GLY A 88 29.03 18.39 8.23
N GLN A 89 29.54 17.96 7.07
CA GLN A 89 28.84 18.17 5.78
C GLN A 89 27.71 17.12 5.66
N ASN A 90 26.66 17.45 4.91
CA ASN A 90 25.50 16.59 4.64
C ASN A 90 24.71 16.14 5.87
N LEU A 91 24.56 17.02 6.88
CA LEU A 91 23.72 16.76 8.05
C LEU A 91 22.23 16.61 7.72
N GLY A 92 21.79 16.98 6.52
CA GLY A 92 20.39 16.91 6.08
C GLY A 92 20.01 15.63 5.33
N GLU A 93 20.97 14.90 4.78
CA GLU A 93 20.69 13.67 4.03
C GLU A 93 20.21 12.58 5.00
N MET A 94 19.04 12.02 4.73
CA MET A 94 18.40 10.95 5.53
C MET A 94 18.15 9.69 4.72
N ASP A 95 18.73 9.60 3.52
CA ASP A 95 18.47 8.55 2.55
C ASP A 95 18.79 7.17 3.10
N ASP A 96 19.87 7.03 3.89
CA ASP A 96 20.23 5.78 4.55
C ASP A 96 19.17 5.35 5.58
N VAL A 97 18.67 6.30 6.38
CA VAL A 97 17.64 6.03 7.39
C VAL A 97 16.34 5.65 6.71
N GLN A 98 15.94 6.37 5.65
CA GLN A 98 14.76 6.05 4.84
C GLN A 98 14.88 4.67 4.18
N TYR A 99 16.06 4.32 3.66
CA TYR A 99 16.32 3.00 3.07
C TYR A 99 16.12 1.87 4.09
N PHE A 100 16.69 2.00 5.30
CA PHE A 100 16.53 1.00 6.35
C PHE A 100 15.10 0.96 6.89
N GLN A 101 14.43 2.11 6.98
CA GLN A 101 13.03 2.20 7.33
C GLN A 101 12.18 1.41 6.33
N GLU A 102 12.29 1.69 5.04
CA GLU A 102 11.58 0.94 3.99
C GLU A 102 11.88 -0.56 4.05
N LYS A 103 13.15 -0.93 4.23
CA LYS A 103 13.56 -2.33 4.31
C LYS A 103 12.96 -3.04 5.52
N LEU A 104 12.89 -2.36 6.66
CA LEU A 104 12.24 -2.87 7.87
C LEU A 104 10.75 -3.09 7.61
N TYR A 105 10.05 -2.11 7.04
CA TYR A 105 8.62 -2.26 6.76
C TYR A 105 8.32 -3.36 5.74
N LYS A 106 9.16 -3.49 4.69
CA LYS A 106 9.09 -4.62 3.74
C LYS A 106 9.27 -5.97 4.46
N SER A 107 10.11 -6.04 5.49
CA SER A 107 10.31 -7.26 6.29
C SER A 107 9.13 -7.63 7.20
N LEU A 108 8.31 -6.64 7.58
CA LEU A 108 7.11 -6.84 8.41
C LEU A 108 5.91 -7.37 7.62
N ASN A 109 6.04 -7.62 6.31
CA ASN A 109 4.96 -8.01 5.40
C ASN A 109 3.79 -7.02 5.35
N ILE A 110 4.05 -5.74 5.66
CA ILE A 110 3.07 -4.66 5.57
C ILE A 110 3.12 -4.06 4.15
N PRO A 111 1.99 -3.76 3.51
CA PRO A 111 1.97 -3.11 2.20
C PRO A 111 2.67 -1.74 2.23
N ILE A 112 3.49 -1.47 1.19
CA ILE A 112 4.22 -0.19 1.05
C ILE A 112 3.25 0.97 0.88
N SER A 113 2.09 0.73 0.27
CA SER A 113 1.00 1.71 0.13
C SER A 113 0.48 2.26 1.47
N ARG A 114 0.61 1.50 2.56
CA ARG A 114 0.26 1.96 3.91
C ARG A 114 1.35 2.83 4.54
N LEU A 115 2.58 2.75 4.03
CA LEU A 115 3.75 3.43 4.57
C LEU A 115 4.03 4.76 3.87
N GLN A 116 3.98 4.76 2.55
CA GLN A 116 4.29 5.92 1.72
C GLN A 116 2.99 6.53 1.21
N SER A 117 2.35 7.37 2.04
CA SER A 117 1.24 8.23 1.61
C SER A 117 1.70 9.44 0.78
N ASP A 118 2.97 9.48 0.36
CA ASP A 118 3.56 10.57 -0.44
C ASP A 118 3.18 10.52 -1.93
N SER A 119 2.49 9.46 -2.37
CA SER A 119 1.75 9.53 -3.63
C SER A 119 0.54 10.44 -3.40
N GLY A 120 0.68 11.69 -3.86
CA GLY A 120 -0.26 12.78 -3.71
C GLY A 120 -1.72 12.34 -3.69
N PHE A 121 -2.46 12.93 -2.75
CA PHE A 121 -3.88 12.77 -2.51
C PHE A 121 -4.70 12.82 -3.81
N ASN A 122 -4.82 11.66 -4.47
CA ASN A 122 -5.66 11.46 -5.65
C ASN A 122 -7.10 11.25 -5.17
N MET A 123 -7.73 12.35 -4.74
CA MET A 123 -9.13 12.43 -4.31
C MET A 123 -10.15 12.02 -5.39
N GLY A 124 -9.70 11.60 -6.58
CA GLY A 124 -10.58 11.24 -7.70
C GLY A 124 -10.68 9.74 -7.99
N ARG A 125 -9.83 8.90 -7.39
CA ARG A 125 -9.87 7.44 -7.56
C ARG A 125 -9.45 6.74 -6.28
N SER A 126 -10.39 6.55 -5.37
CA SER A 126 -10.27 5.61 -4.24
C SER A 126 -10.19 4.13 -4.66
N ALA A 127 -9.83 3.85 -5.92
CA ALA A 127 -10.06 2.59 -6.62
C ALA A 127 -8.77 2.05 -7.27
N GLU A 128 -7.64 2.15 -6.57
CA GLU A 128 -6.61 1.14 -6.77
C GLU A 128 -6.68 0.20 -5.57
N ILE A 129 -7.52 -0.83 -5.71
CA ILE A 129 -7.29 -2.08 -5.00
C ILE A 129 -5.92 -2.57 -5.45
N THR A 130 -4.89 -2.10 -4.74
CA THR A 130 -3.54 -2.48 -5.08
C THR A 130 -3.43 -3.98 -4.89
N ARG A 131 -2.77 -4.65 -5.83
CA ARG A 131 -2.42 -6.08 -5.76
C ARG A 131 -1.83 -6.44 -4.39
N ASP A 132 -1.19 -5.49 -3.73
CA ASP A 132 -0.55 -5.65 -2.44
C ASP A 132 -1.55 -5.71 -1.28
N GLU A 133 -2.69 -5.01 -1.34
CA GLU A 133 -3.76 -5.16 -0.34
C GLU A 133 -4.38 -6.57 -0.43
N ILE A 134 -4.59 -7.11 -1.63
CA ILE A 134 -5.09 -8.49 -1.82
C ILE A 134 -4.11 -9.52 -1.21
N LYS A 135 -2.80 -9.32 -1.41
CA LYS A 135 -1.78 -10.19 -0.79
C LYS A 135 -1.80 -10.08 0.73
N PHE A 136 -2.02 -8.89 1.26
CA PHE A 136 -2.12 -8.65 2.70
C PHE A 136 -3.36 -9.30 3.29
N THR A 137 -4.53 -9.18 2.67
CA THR A 137 -5.75 -9.91 3.09
C THR A 137 -5.50 -11.42 3.11
N LYS A 138 -4.85 -11.99 2.08
CA LYS A 138 -4.47 -13.42 2.07
C LYS A 138 -3.47 -13.78 3.17
N PHE A 139 -2.58 -12.85 3.54
CA PHE A 139 -1.67 -13.05 4.68
C PHE A 139 -2.43 -13.07 6.01
N ILE A 140 -3.34 -12.11 6.24
CA ILE A 140 -4.21 -12.08 7.43
C ILE A 140 -5.11 -13.33 7.50
N GLN A 141 -5.70 -13.76 6.39
CA GLN A 141 -6.50 -15.00 6.35
C GLN A 141 -5.69 -16.23 6.75
N ARG A 142 -4.42 -16.32 6.34
CA ARG A 142 -3.52 -17.41 6.78
C ARG A 142 -3.21 -17.35 8.27
N LEU A 143 -3.04 -16.15 8.83
CA LEU A 143 -2.86 -15.97 10.27
C LEU A 143 -4.13 -16.37 11.03
N ARG A 144 -5.30 -15.93 10.57
CA ARG A 144 -6.60 -16.31 11.12
C ARG A 144 -6.80 -17.83 11.11
N LYS A 145 -6.50 -18.52 10.01
CA LYS A 145 -6.59 -19.99 9.94
C LYS A 145 -5.70 -20.68 10.98
N ARG A 146 -4.48 -20.18 11.23
CA ARG A 146 -3.62 -20.70 12.29
C ARG A 146 -4.17 -20.39 13.69
N PHE A 147 -4.72 -19.20 13.86
CA PHE A 147 -5.35 -18.79 15.11
C PHE A 147 -6.63 -19.59 15.41
N SER A 148 -7.39 -19.99 14.39
CA SER A 148 -8.58 -20.83 14.52
C SER A 148 -8.31 -22.20 15.14
N LEU A 149 -7.09 -22.74 14.99
CA LEU A 149 -6.70 -23.99 15.66
C LEU A 149 -6.82 -23.88 17.19
N LEU A 150 -6.52 -22.70 17.75
CA LEU A 150 -6.68 -22.47 19.19
C LEU A 150 -8.15 -22.53 19.61
N PHE A 151 -9.07 -21.97 18.81
CA PHE A 151 -10.50 -22.08 19.08
C PHE A 151 -11.01 -23.51 18.93
N GLN A 152 -10.48 -24.24 17.96
CA GLN A 152 -10.81 -25.65 17.73
C GLN A 152 -10.42 -26.51 18.94
N ASP A 153 -9.21 -26.34 19.48
CA ASP A 153 -8.74 -27.07 20.67
C ASP A 153 -9.55 -26.74 21.93
N LEU A 154 -9.89 -25.46 22.12
CA LEU A 154 -10.75 -25.02 23.23
C LEU A 154 -12.17 -25.60 23.11
N LEU A 155 -12.75 -25.58 21.91
CA LEU A 155 -14.08 -26.11 21.64
C LEU A 155 -14.11 -27.63 21.86
N LYS A 156 -13.11 -28.37 21.34
CA LYS A 156 -12.93 -29.81 21.58
C LYS A 156 -12.97 -30.13 23.07
N THR A 157 -12.14 -29.43 23.85
CA THR A 157 -12.01 -29.66 25.29
C THR A 157 -13.35 -29.42 26.00
N GLN A 158 -14.03 -28.32 25.67
CA GLN A 158 -15.30 -27.96 26.31
C GLN A 158 -16.44 -28.93 25.95
N CYS A 159 -16.53 -29.37 24.70
CA CYS A 159 -17.58 -30.27 24.25
C CYS A 159 -17.43 -31.68 24.84
N VAL A 160 -16.19 -32.18 24.98
CA VAL A 160 -15.89 -33.45 25.65
C VAL A 160 -16.19 -33.36 27.15
N LEU A 161 -15.78 -32.28 27.83
CA LEU A 161 -16.03 -32.10 29.27
C LEU A 161 -17.51 -31.99 29.62
N LYS A 162 -18.30 -31.36 28.74
CA LYS A 162 -19.76 -31.26 28.92
C LYS A 162 -20.53 -32.52 28.52
N GLY A 163 -19.86 -33.51 27.93
CA GLY A 163 -20.50 -34.73 27.44
C GLY A 163 -21.44 -34.50 26.26
N ILE A 164 -21.23 -33.45 25.47
CA ILE A 164 -22.02 -33.16 24.26
C ILE A 164 -21.62 -34.11 23.12
N MET A 165 -20.34 -34.48 23.06
CA MET A 165 -19.75 -35.34 22.03
C MET A 165 -18.59 -36.15 22.60
N THR A 166 -18.25 -37.26 21.94
CA THR A 166 -17.04 -38.03 22.26
C THR A 166 -15.81 -37.47 21.54
N ALA A 167 -14.62 -37.89 21.97
CA ALA A 167 -13.38 -37.49 21.31
C ALA A 167 -13.24 -38.08 19.90
N GLU A 168 -13.92 -39.19 19.61
CA GLU A 168 -13.93 -39.85 18.30
C GLU A 168 -14.83 -39.08 17.33
N ASP A 169 -16.05 -38.72 17.75
CA ASP A 169 -16.98 -37.93 16.93
C ASP A 169 -16.41 -36.55 16.53
N TRP A 170 -15.53 -35.98 17.35
CA TRP A 170 -14.87 -34.73 17.05
C TRP A 170 -13.95 -34.83 15.82
N GLU A 171 -13.29 -35.98 15.61
CA GLU A 171 -12.35 -36.12 14.50
C GLU A 171 -13.03 -36.07 13.13
N ASP A 172 -14.31 -36.45 13.05
CA ASP A 172 -15.12 -36.31 11.84
C ASP A 172 -15.69 -34.89 11.71
N MET A 173 -16.27 -34.34 12.79
CA MET A 173 -16.88 -33.00 12.76
C MET A 173 -15.89 -31.86 12.58
N LYS A 174 -14.62 -32.04 12.95
CA LYS A 174 -13.62 -30.96 12.91
C LYS A 174 -13.42 -30.37 11.51
N GLU A 175 -13.72 -31.12 10.44
CA GLU A 175 -13.54 -30.68 9.06
C GLU A 175 -14.69 -29.78 8.59
N ASP A 176 -15.88 -29.94 9.17
CA ASP A 176 -17.08 -29.17 8.84
C ASP A 176 -17.15 -27.84 9.61
N ILE A 177 -16.34 -27.67 10.65
CA ILE A 177 -16.34 -26.46 11.49
C ILE A 177 -15.51 -25.36 10.81
N ILE A 178 -16.21 -24.34 10.33
CA ILE A 178 -15.61 -23.14 9.74
C ILE A 178 -15.78 -21.97 10.72
N PHE A 179 -14.67 -21.34 11.08
CA PHE A 179 -14.67 -20.11 11.87
C PHE A 179 -14.73 -18.91 10.94
N ASP A 180 -15.85 -18.18 10.99
CA ASP A 180 -16.01 -16.91 10.29
C ASP A 180 -15.55 -15.74 11.18
N PHE A 181 -14.71 -14.87 10.63
CA PHE A 181 -14.18 -13.70 11.34
C PHE A 181 -14.86 -12.46 10.79
N ASN A 182 -15.36 -11.61 11.69
CA ASN A 182 -15.92 -10.34 11.25
C ASN A 182 -14.84 -9.48 10.59
N ASP A 183 -15.11 -9.05 9.37
CA ASP A 183 -14.23 -8.22 8.57
C ASP A 183 -14.70 -6.77 8.57
N ASP A 184 -13.78 -5.83 8.33
CA ASP A 184 -14.14 -4.42 8.19
C ASP A 184 -14.96 -4.24 6.91
N ASN A 185 -16.24 -3.90 7.08
CA ASN A 185 -17.25 -3.92 6.02
C ASN A 185 -16.93 -2.92 4.90
N HIS A 186 -16.29 -1.79 5.23
CA HIS A 186 -16.13 -0.69 4.28
C HIS A 186 -15.26 -1.05 3.06
N PHE A 187 -14.19 -1.84 3.24
CA PHE A 187 -13.33 -2.22 2.12
C PHE A 187 -13.97 -3.26 1.20
N PHE A 188 -14.70 -4.22 1.77
CA PHE A 188 -15.40 -5.24 1.00
C PHE A 188 -16.55 -4.63 0.19
N GLU A 189 -17.33 -3.73 0.79
CA GLU A 189 -18.40 -3.01 0.10
C GLU A 189 -17.86 -2.18 -1.08
N LEU A 190 -16.74 -1.47 -0.89
CA LEU A 190 -16.15 -0.63 -1.93
C LEU A 190 -15.64 -1.49 -3.10
N LYS A 191 -15.03 -2.64 -2.79
CA LYS A 191 -14.61 -3.62 -3.81
C LYS A 191 -15.78 -4.22 -4.57
N ASP A 192 -16.85 -4.59 -3.86
CA ASP A 192 -18.02 -5.20 -4.49
C ASP A 192 -18.75 -4.19 -5.37
N ALA A 193 -18.80 -2.92 -4.98
CA ALA A 193 -19.33 -1.83 -5.79
C ALA A 193 -18.51 -1.60 -7.08
N GLU A 194 -17.17 -1.54 -6.98
CA GLU A 194 -16.29 -1.39 -8.14
C GLU A 194 -16.42 -2.59 -9.11
N LEU A 195 -16.50 -3.79 -8.56
CA LEU A 195 -16.64 -5.00 -9.34
C LEU A 195 -18.01 -5.07 -10.02
N LEU A 196 -19.07 -4.61 -9.35
CA LEU A 196 -20.41 -4.48 -9.95
C LEU A 196 -20.42 -3.44 -11.06
N GLU A 197 -19.80 -2.28 -10.87
CA GLU A 197 -19.67 -1.24 -11.91
C GLU A 197 -18.92 -1.78 -13.14
N SER A 198 -17.81 -2.50 -12.93
CA SER A 198 -17.07 -3.15 -14.01
C SER A 198 -17.91 -4.17 -14.78
N ARG A 199 -18.70 -4.98 -14.07
CA ARG A 199 -19.62 -5.96 -14.67
C ARG A 199 -20.74 -5.28 -15.47
N ILE A 200 -21.30 -4.18 -14.97
CA ILE A 200 -22.34 -3.42 -15.67
C ILE A 200 -21.76 -2.77 -16.93
N ASN A 201 -20.56 -2.20 -16.86
CA ASN A 201 -19.87 -1.63 -18.01
C ASN A 201 -19.59 -2.70 -19.09
N GLN A 202 -19.16 -3.90 -18.69
CA GLN A 202 -19.00 -5.03 -19.61
C GLN A 202 -20.34 -5.49 -20.19
N LEU A 203 -21.41 -5.52 -19.39
CA LEU A 203 -22.74 -5.87 -19.85
C LEU A 203 -23.20 -4.90 -20.95
N ASN A 204 -23.10 -3.59 -20.71
CA ASN A 204 -23.48 -2.56 -21.67
C ASN A 204 -22.73 -2.70 -23.00
N ALA A 205 -21.44 -3.05 -22.97
CA ALA A 205 -20.64 -3.27 -24.17
C ALA A 205 -21.03 -4.54 -24.95
N VAL A 206 -21.64 -5.52 -24.28
CA VAL A 206 -22.03 -6.80 -24.87
C VAL A 206 -23.52 -6.83 -25.26
N THR A 207 -24.36 -5.95 -24.70
CA THR A 207 -25.82 -5.91 -24.93
C THR A 207 -26.21 -5.95 -26.40
N GLU A 208 -25.51 -5.23 -27.28
CA GLU A 208 -25.81 -5.19 -28.73
C GLU A 208 -25.54 -6.52 -29.46
N TYR A 209 -24.73 -7.40 -28.86
CA TYR A 209 -24.36 -8.71 -29.40
C TYR A 209 -25.12 -9.86 -28.73
N VAL A 210 -26.04 -9.55 -27.81
CA VAL A 210 -26.89 -10.54 -27.16
C VAL A 210 -27.93 -11.03 -28.18
N GLY A 211 -28.09 -12.34 -28.30
CA GLY A 211 -28.99 -12.96 -29.29
C GLY A 211 -28.37 -13.19 -30.67
N THR A 212 -27.26 -12.52 -31.01
CA THR A 212 -26.49 -12.78 -32.24
C THR A 212 -25.26 -13.65 -31.97
N TYR A 213 -24.38 -13.23 -31.07
CA TYR A 213 -23.13 -13.95 -30.75
C TYR A 213 -23.11 -14.54 -29.34
N TYR A 214 -23.81 -13.93 -28.39
CA TYR A 214 -23.86 -14.39 -27.01
C TYR A 214 -25.29 -14.69 -26.56
N SER A 215 -25.49 -15.81 -25.87
CA SER A 215 -26.78 -16.11 -25.24
C SER A 215 -26.94 -15.34 -23.93
N ILE A 216 -28.20 -15.07 -23.56
CA ILE A 216 -28.53 -14.40 -22.29
C ILE A 216 -27.98 -15.19 -21.09
N GLU A 217 -28.07 -16.52 -21.14
CA GLU A 217 -27.53 -17.40 -20.10
C GLU A 217 -25.99 -17.30 -20.02
N TRP A 218 -25.31 -17.25 -21.16
CA TRP A 218 -23.86 -17.10 -21.20
C TRP A 218 -23.41 -15.77 -20.59
N VAL A 219 -24.12 -14.67 -20.89
CA VAL A 219 -23.85 -13.34 -20.32
C VAL A 219 -24.05 -13.33 -18.81
N ARG A 220 -25.16 -13.89 -18.32
CA ARG A 220 -25.45 -13.99 -16.88
C ARG A 220 -24.40 -14.82 -16.13
N LYS A 221 -23.96 -15.94 -16.69
CA LYS A 221 -22.93 -16.80 -16.09
C LYS A 221 -21.52 -16.21 -16.17
N ASN A 222 -21.14 -15.61 -17.30
CA ASN A 222 -19.75 -15.24 -17.54
C ASN A 222 -19.42 -13.79 -17.19
N ILE A 223 -20.32 -12.84 -17.45
CA ILE A 223 -20.13 -11.41 -17.15
C ILE A 223 -20.61 -11.15 -15.73
N LEU A 224 -21.87 -11.48 -15.42
CA LEU A 224 -22.45 -11.20 -14.10
C LEU A 224 -22.01 -12.19 -13.01
N LYS A 225 -21.45 -13.35 -13.40
CA LYS A 225 -20.99 -14.43 -12.48
C LYS A 225 -22.08 -14.98 -11.55
N GLN A 226 -23.31 -15.01 -12.03
CA GLN A 226 -24.44 -15.58 -11.29
C GLN A 226 -24.39 -17.10 -11.28
N THR A 227 -24.73 -17.71 -10.15
CA THR A 227 -24.94 -19.16 -10.04
C THR A 227 -26.30 -19.57 -10.61
N GLN A 228 -26.48 -20.87 -10.91
CA GLN A 228 -27.74 -21.37 -11.47
C GLN A 228 -28.93 -21.17 -10.51
N GLU A 229 -28.69 -21.33 -9.21
CA GLU A 229 -29.69 -21.13 -8.16
C GLU A 229 -30.10 -19.65 -8.07
N GLU A 230 -29.12 -18.74 -8.14
CA GLU A 230 -29.38 -17.30 -8.14
C GLU A 230 -30.19 -16.88 -9.37
N MET A 231 -29.88 -17.39 -10.56
CA MET A 231 -30.67 -17.08 -11.76
C MET A 231 -32.13 -17.50 -11.61
N SER A 232 -32.39 -18.73 -11.15
CA SER A 232 -33.78 -19.19 -10.93
C SER A 232 -34.51 -18.37 -9.87
N ARG A 233 -33.81 -17.97 -8.81
CA ARG A 233 -34.38 -17.11 -7.76
C ARG A 233 -34.71 -15.72 -8.30
N ILE A 234 -33.80 -15.12 -9.06
CA ILE A 234 -33.97 -13.79 -9.65
C ILE A 234 -35.10 -13.82 -10.69
N ASP A 235 -35.16 -14.83 -11.55
CA ASP A 235 -36.21 -14.94 -12.57
C ASP A 235 -37.61 -15.05 -11.91
N LYS A 236 -37.74 -15.83 -10.83
CA LYS A 236 -38.98 -15.88 -10.03
C LYS A 236 -39.33 -14.54 -9.40
N GLN A 237 -38.35 -13.84 -8.84
CA GLN A 237 -38.57 -12.51 -8.26
C GLN A 237 -39.04 -11.52 -9.32
N ILE A 238 -38.46 -11.55 -10.52
CA ILE A 238 -38.87 -10.70 -11.65
C ILE A 238 -40.29 -11.05 -12.10
N GLU A 239 -40.66 -12.33 -12.17
CA GLU A 239 -42.03 -12.75 -12.47
C GLU A 239 -43.03 -12.24 -11.42
N ASP A 240 -42.70 -12.34 -10.13
CA ASP A 240 -43.52 -11.81 -9.04
C ASP A 240 -43.63 -10.27 -9.07
N GLU A 241 -42.56 -9.57 -9.43
CA GLU A 241 -42.52 -8.11 -9.61
C GLU A 241 -43.38 -7.64 -10.81
N LYS A 242 -43.34 -8.39 -11.92
CA LYS A 242 -44.21 -8.16 -13.09
C LYS A 242 -45.68 -8.41 -12.75
N ASN A 243 -45.97 -9.45 -11.98
CA ASN A 243 -47.32 -9.79 -11.56
C ASN A 243 -47.88 -8.81 -10.51
N SER A 244 -47.02 -8.24 -9.66
CA SER A 244 -47.41 -7.24 -8.65
C SER A 244 -47.49 -5.80 -9.19
N GLY A 245 -47.12 -5.59 -10.46
CA GLY A 245 -47.21 -4.29 -11.15
C GLY A 245 -46.20 -3.25 -10.68
N GLN A 246 -45.14 -3.68 -9.97
CA GLN A 246 -44.05 -2.79 -9.55
C GLN A 246 -43.04 -2.51 -10.67
N VAL A 247 -43.00 -3.39 -11.67
CA VAL A 247 -42.13 -3.31 -12.84
C VAL A 247 -43.00 -3.39 -14.10
N ASP A 248 -42.67 -2.58 -15.11
CA ASP A 248 -43.35 -2.61 -16.41
C ASP A 248 -43.28 -4.04 -17.01
N PRO A 249 -44.42 -4.65 -17.42
CA PRO A 249 -44.45 -5.96 -18.06
C PRO A 249 -43.52 -6.08 -19.28
N GLU A 250 -43.19 -4.95 -19.91
CA GLU A 250 -42.35 -4.85 -21.11
C GLU A 250 -40.84 -4.68 -20.79
N ALA A 251 -40.48 -4.44 -19.52
CA ALA A 251 -39.09 -4.36 -19.09
C ALA A 251 -38.35 -5.68 -19.36
N GLY A 252 -37.26 -5.59 -20.14
CA GLY A 252 -36.40 -6.72 -20.51
C GLY A 252 -36.76 -7.43 -21.83
N ARG A 253 -37.77 -6.98 -22.58
CA ARG A 253 -38.01 -7.47 -23.95
C ARG A 253 -37.11 -6.84 -25.01
N ASP A 254 -36.58 -5.64 -24.73
CA ASP A 254 -35.80 -4.84 -25.66
C ASP A 254 -34.29 -4.82 -25.35
N MET A 255 -33.74 -5.92 -24.81
CA MET A 255 -32.29 -6.09 -24.72
C MET A 255 -31.75 -6.59 -26.07
N GLY A 256 -31.79 -5.71 -27.06
CA GLY A 256 -30.81 -5.63 -28.15
C GLY A 256 -30.89 -6.68 -29.26
N GLY A 257 -31.77 -6.44 -30.24
CA GLY A 257 -31.51 -6.79 -31.63
C GLY A 257 -32.07 -5.64 -32.49
N PRO A 258 -31.36 -5.15 -33.53
CA PRO A 258 -31.95 -4.16 -34.42
C PRO A 258 -33.29 -4.69 -34.95
N GLU A 259 -34.38 -3.95 -34.75
CA GLU A 259 -35.62 -4.18 -35.50
C GLU A 259 -35.28 -4.07 -36.99
N GLY A 260 -35.13 -5.22 -37.66
CA GLY A 260 -34.75 -5.31 -39.06
C GLY A 260 -33.43 -6.03 -39.39
N GLY A 261 -32.87 -6.84 -38.49
CA GLY A 261 -31.79 -7.76 -38.83
C GLY A 261 -32.22 -8.87 -39.81
N PHE A 262 -31.38 -9.17 -40.80
CA PHE A 262 -31.57 -10.24 -41.81
C PHE A 262 -32.09 -11.54 -41.18
N GLY A 263 -33.38 -11.85 -41.39
CA GLY A 263 -34.01 -13.08 -40.89
C GLY A 263 -35.31 -12.91 -40.10
N ASP A 264 -36.01 -11.78 -40.20
CA ASP A 264 -37.38 -11.64 -39.66
C ASP A 264 -38.34 -12.64 -40.35
N PRO A 265 -38.88 -13.66 -39.64
CA PRO A 265 -39.81 -14.63 -40.21
C PRO A 265 -41.19 -14.04 -40.54
N SER A 266 -41.42 -12.77 -40.16
CA SER A 266 -42.69 -12.05 -40.36
C SER A 266 -42.82 -11.43 -41.75
N ARG A 267 -41.72 -11.32 -42.51
CA ARG A 267 -41.76 -10.76 -43.86
C ARG A 267 -41.98 -11.87 -44.86
N GLY A 268 -43.15 -11.87 -45.51
CA GLY A 268 -43.45 -12.77 -46.62
C GLY A 268 -42.34 -12.69 -47.68
N VAL A 269 -41.95 -13.84 -48.20
CA VAL A 269 -40.91 -13.99 -49.23
C VAL A 269 -41.28 -13.10 -50.43
N GLU A 270 -40.59 -11.97 -50.60
CA GLU A 270 -40.58 -11.27 -51.87
C GLU A 270 -39.85 -12.18 -52.86
N GLN A 271 -40.61 -12.72 -53.82
CA GLN A 271 -40.07 -13.51 -54.93
C GLN A 271 -38.91 -12.75 -55.57
N GLU A 272 -37.75 -13.39 -55.66
CA GLU A 272 -36.65 -12.89 -56.48
C GLU A 272 -37.13 -12.67 -57.92
N PRO A 273 -36.68 -11.61 -58.60
CA PRO A 273 -36.99 -11.43 -60.01
C PRO A 273 -36.40 -12.59 -60.82
N ASP A 274 -37.23 -13.19 -61.67
CA ASP A 274 -36.88 -14.24 -62.62
C ASP A 274 -35.69 -13.76 -63.47
N TYR A 275 -34.55 -14.43 -63.35
CA TYR A 275 -33.43 -14.24 -64.27
C TYR A 275 -33.70 -15.13 -65.48
N GLU A 276 -33.93 -14.53 -66.66
CA GLU A 276 -34.01 -15.26 -67.92
C GLU A 276 -32.68 -15.99 -68.16
N ASP A 277 -32.74 -17.32 -68.29
CA ASP A 277 -31.63 -18.18 -68.69
C ASP A 277 -31.19 -17.80 -70.12
N ASP A 278 -30.05 -17.13 -70.27
CA ASP A 278 -29.38 -17.00 -71.56
C ASP A 278 -28.42 -18.18 -71.76
N ASP A 279 -28.79 -19.01 -72.76
CA ASP A 279 -28.18 -20.25 -73.21
C ASP A 279 -26.65 -20.19 -73.45
N GLU A 280 -25.93 -21.20 -72.96
CA GLU A 280 -24.61 -21.58 -73.49
C GLU A 280 -24.76 -22.31 -74.84
N PRO A 281 -24.01 -21.92 -75.90
CA PRO A 281 -23.77 -22.82 -77.02
C PRO A 281 -22.36 -23.46 -76.95
N GLU A 282 -22.39 -24.74 -76.64
CA GLU A 282 -21.69 -25.90 -77.24
C GLU A 282 -20.20 -25.80 -77.66
N ASP A 283 -19.44 -26.77 -77.13
CA ASP A 283 -18.13 -27.22 -77.59
C ASP A 283 -18.10 -27.58 -79.10
N GLU A 284 -17.30 -26.86 -79.89
CA GLU A 284 -16.75 -27.38 -81.14
C GLU A 284 -15.28 -27.81 -80.93
N ALA A 285 -15.06 -29.11 -80.76
CA ALA A 285 -13.75 -29.74 -80.91
C ALA A 285 -13.85 -30.92 -81.90
N ALA A 286 -13.41 -30.68 -83.13
CA ALA A 286 -12.90 -31.67 -84.08
C ALA A 286 -11.76 -31.04 -84.89
#